data_AF-A0A1C2IL87-F1
#
_entry.id   AF-A0A1C2IL87-F1
#
_cell.length_a   1.000
_cell.length_b   1.000
_cell.length_c   1.000
_cell.angle_alpha   90.00
_cell.angle_beta   90.00
_cell.angle_gamma   90.00
#
_symmetry.space_group_name_H-M   'P 1'
#
loop_
_entity.id
_entity.type
_entity.pdbx_description
1 polymer ?
#
loop_
_entity_poly.entity_id
_entity_poly.type
_entity_poly.pdbx_seq_one_letter_code
_entity_poly.pdbx_strand_id
1 'polypeptide(L)' 'MAKQWEITGRLGELQLQWLRTHYTEEQLAEALARLPKKGFPFNVAKRLEVAGGPKMPLPLELLAADPESQVDRDGS' A
#
# COMPACT_ATOMS: atom_id res chain seq x y z
N MET A 1 17.21 -5.08 -11.65
CA MET A 1 16.97 -4.23 -10.47
C MET A 1 15.47 -4.17 -10.23
N ALA A 2 14.97 -4.67 -9.09
CA ALA A 2 13.55 -4.54 -8.75
C ALA A 2 13.19 -3.06 -8.68
N LYS A 3 12.10 -2.65 -9.35
CA LYS A 3 11.65 -1.25 -9.34
C LYS A 3 11.30 -0.87 -7.90
N GLN A 4 11.94 0.18 -7.38
CA GLN A 4 11.72 0.63 -6.00
C GLN A 4 10.29 1.19 -5.83
N TRP A 5 9.77 1.06 -4.61
CA TRP A 5 8.51 1.64 -4.20
C TRP A 5 8.60 3.16 -4.15
N GLU A 6 7.54 3.85 -4.57
CA GLU A 6 7.39 5.29 -4.38
C GLU A 6 6.40 5.52 -3.24
N ILE A 7 6.96 5.83 -2.06
CA ILE A 7 6.20 6.02 -0.82
C ILE A 7 6.13 7.52 -0.53
N THR A 8 4.91 8.03 -0.39
CA THR A 8 4.66 9.45 -0.10
C THR A 8 3.85 9.59 1.19
N GLY A 9 4.51 10.01 2.27
CA GLY A 9 3.90 10.20 3.59
C GLY A 9 3.33 8.91 4.22
N ARG A 10 2.66 9.07 5.36
CA ARG A 10 2.14 7.96 6.17
C ARG A 10 1.19 7.05 5.41
N LEU A 11 0.33 7.64 4.57
CA LEU A 11 -0.60 6.88 3.75
C LEU A 11 0.13 5.90 2.82
N GLY A 12 1.23 6.32 2.19
CA GLY A 12 2.01 5.44 1.33
C GLY A 12 2.62 4.26 2.10
N GLU A 13 3.09 4.50 3.33
CA GLU A 13 3.64 3.46 4.20
C GLU A 13 2.58 2.44 4.61
N LEU A 14 1.40 2.92 5.02
CA LEU A 14 0.27 2.06 5.40
C LEU A 14 -0.20 1.20 4.22
N GLN A 15 -0.26 1.77 3.01
CA GLN A 15 -0.60 1.02 1.81
C GLN A 15 0.43 -0.07 1.51
N LEU A 16 1.73 0.22 1.67
CA LEU A 16 2.79 -0.77 1.47
C LEU A 16 2.74 -1.86 2.54
N GLN A 17 2.51 -1.50 3.80
CA GLN A 17 2.37 -2.46 4.89
C GLN A 17 1.19 -3.40 4.64
N TRP A 18 0.04 -2.84 4.26
CA TRP A 18 -1.13 -3.64 3.90
C TRP A 18 -0.83 -4.62 2.77
N LEU A 19 -0.13 -4.17 1.70
CA LEU A 19 0.29 -5.04 0.62
C LEU A 19 1.16 -6.21 1.09
N ARG A 20 2.13 -5.94 1.96
CA ARG A 20 3.03 -6.97 2.51
C ARG A 20 2.32 -7.97 3.44
N THR A 21 1.24 -7.55 4.09
CA THR A 21 0.42 -8.43 4.94
C THR A 21 -0.48 -9.36 4.10
N HIS A 22 -1.00 -8.87 2.98
CA HIS A 22 -2.03 -9.56 2.21
C HIS A 22 -1.53 -10.29 0.96
N TYR A 23 -0.32 -9.98 0.50
CA TYR A 23 0.28 -10.58 -0.69
C TYR A 23 1.68 -11.11 -0.39
N THR A 24 2.07 -12.18 -1.08
CA THR A 24 3.43 -12.72 -0.97
C THR A 24 4.43 -11.79 -1.66
N GLU A 25 5.70 -11.90 -1.27
CA GLU A 25 6.79 -11.13 -1.90
C GLU A 25 6.87 -11.41 -3.42
N GLU A 26 6.62 -12.65 -3.84
CA GLU A 26 6.58 -13.04 -5.25
C GLU A 26 5.47 -12.34 -6.04
N GLN A 27 4.26 -12.26 -5.49
CA GLN A 27 3.14 -11.56 -6.12
C GLN A 27 3.41 -10.05 -6.23
N LEU A 28 4.00 -9.45 -5.18
CA LEU A 28 4.38 -8.05 -5.19
C LEU A 28 5.50 -7.79 -6.21
N ALA A 29 6.51 -8.65 -6.28
CA ALA A 29 7.59 -8.56 -7.24
C ALA A 29 7.09 -8.70 -8.69
N GLU A 30 6.18 -9.64 -8.95
CA GLU A 30 5.56 -9.81 -10.26
C GLU A 30 4.75 -8.56 -10.66
N ALA A 31 3.93 -8.04 -9.75
CA ALA A 31 3.14 -6.84 -9.99
C ALA A 31 4.04 -5.62 -10.29
N LEU A 32 5.14 -5.46 -9.54
CA LEU A 32 6.15 -4.42 -9.76
C LEU A 32 6.88 -4.57 -11.10
N ALA A 33 7.22 -5.80 -11.49
CA ALA A 33 7.90 -6.07 -12.75
C ALA A 33 7.07 -5.62 -13.97
N ARG A 34 5.74 -5.71 -13.87
CA ARG A 34 4.78 -5.31 -14.92
C ARG A 34 4.49 -3.80 -14.96
N LEU A 35 5.03 -3.00 -14.05
CA LEU A 35 4.81 -1.54 -14.05
C LEU A 35 5.84 -0.85 -14.94
N PRO A 36 5.48 0.18 -15.72
CA PRO A 36 6.43 0.93 -16.54
C PRO A 36 7.39 1.78 -15.70
N LYS A 37 6.95 2.30 -14.55
CA LYS A 37 7.71 3.18 -13.63
C LYS A 37 7.81 2.56 -12.23
N LYS A 38 8.23 3.35 -11.23
CA LYS A 38 8.24 2.96 -9.81
C LYS A 38 6.88 2.46 -9.34
N GLY A 39 6.90 1.58 -8.34
CA GLY A 39 5.69 1.00 -7.76
C GLY A 39 5.04 1.96 -6.77
N PHE A 40 3.92 2.58 -7.15
CA PHE A 40 3.07 3.26 -6.17
C PHE A 40 2.18 2.21 -5.50
N PRO A 41 2.18 2.07 -4.15
CA PRO A 41 1.45 1.01 -3.44
C PRO A 41 -0.01 0.89 -3.87
N PHE A 42 -0.73 2.00 -3.95
CA PHE A 42 -2.12 2.00 -4.40
C PHE A 42 -2.32 1.42 -5.82
N ASN A 43 -1.42 1.72 -6.75
CA ASN A 43 -1.50 1.22 -8.13
C ASN A 43 -1.19 -0.27 -8.21
N VAL A 44 -0.24 -0.75 -7.39
CA VAL A 44 0.06 -2.18 -7.27
C VAL A 44 -1.12 -2.93 -6.68
N ALA A 45 -1.72 -2.40 -5.60
CA ALA A 45 -2.91 -2.97 -4.98
C ALA A 45 -4.07 -3.11 -5.96
N LYS A 46 -4.37 -2.05 -6.72
CA LYS A 46 -5.44 -2.08 -7.73
C LYS A 46 -5.20 -3.13 -8.82
N ARG A 47 -3.95 -3.38 -9.21
CA ARG A 47 -3.63 -4.44 -10.18
C ARG A 47 -3.81 -5.83 -9.61
N LEU A 48 -3.38 -6.03 -8.37
CA LEU A 48 -3.52 -7.31 -7.69
C LEU A 48 -5.00 -7.62 -7.40
N GLU A 49 -5.80 -6.61 -7.07
CA GLU A 49 -7.27 -6.72 -6.97
C GLU A 49 -7.88 -7.22 -8.29
N VAL A 50 -7.49 -6.63 -9.44
CA VAL A 50 -7.96 -7.07 -10.77
C VAL A 50 -7.53 -8.51 -11.09
N ALA A 51 -6.41 -8.97 -10.54
CA ALA A 51 -5.95 -10.35 -10.66
C ALA A 51 -6.68 -11.35 -9.72
N GLY A 52 -7.71 -10.89 -8.99
CA GLY A 52 -8.49 -11.69 -8.05
C GLY A 52 -8.00 -11.63 -6.60
N GLY A 53 -7.06 -10.74 -6.30
CA GLY A 53 -6.56 -10.53 -4.95
C GLY A 53 -7.52 -9.75 -4.04
N PRO A 54 -7.23 -9.72 -2.73
CA PRO A 54 -8.00 -8.91 -1.79
C PRO A 54 -7.98 -7.43 -2.16
N LYS A 55 -9.12 -6.76 -1.94
CA LYS A 55 -9.26 -5.33 -2.16
C LYS A 55 -8.64 -4.55 -1.00
N MET A 56 -7.82 -3.56 -1.34
CA MET A 56 -7.26 -2.63 -0.35
C MET A 56 -8.36 -1.70 0.19
N PRO A 57 -8.42 -1.45 1.51
CA PRO A 57 -9.30 -0.45 2.09
C PRO A 57 -9.05 0.95 1.51
N LEU A 58 -10.04 1.84 1.62
CA LEU A 58 -9.88 3.20 1.13
C LEU A 58 -8.81 3.95 1.95
N PRO A 59 -8.17 4.98 1.38
CA PRO A 59 -7.14 5.77 2.08
C PRO A 59 -7.56 6.28 3.45
N LEU A 60 -8.80 6.75 3.59
CA LEU A 60 -9.35 7.24 4.85
C LEU A 60 -9.52 6.12 5.89
N GLU A 61 -9.86 4.92 5.46
CA GLU A 61 -9.99 3.75 6.34
C GLU A 61 -8.63 3.26 6.82
N LEU A 62 -7.63 3.24 5.94
CA LEU A 62 -6.24 2.92 6.30
C LEU A 62 -5.68 3.92 7.32
N LEU A 63 -5.93 5.21 7.12
CA LEU A 63 -5.50 6.26 8.05
C LEU A 63 -6.27 6.20 9.38
N ALA A 64 -7.57 5.87 9.35
CA ALA A 64 -8.37 5.75 10.56
C ALA A 64 -7.96 4.53 11.43
N ALA A 65 -7.46 3.47 10.79
CA ALA A 65 -6.92 2.29 11.44
C ALA A 65 -5.48 2.46 11.94
N ASP A 66 -4.81 3.56 11.58
CA ASP A 66 -3.45 3.85 12.01
C ASP A 66 -3.43 4.48 13.41
N PRO A 67 -2.91 3.79 14.45
CA PRO A 67 -2.90 4.31 15.81
C PRO A 67 -2.06 5.59 15.93
N GLU A 68 -1.02 5.76 15.10
CA GLU A 68 -0.20 6.99 15.08
C GLU A 68 -0.96 8.19 14.51
N SER A 69 -1.92 7.96 13.60
CA SER A 69 -2.78 9.03 13.05
C SER A 69 -3.89 9.49 14.03
N GLN A 70 -4.09 8.77 15.14
CA GLN A 70 -5.10 9.10 16.15
C GLN A 70 -4.58 10.01 17.28
N VAL A 71 -3.26 10.25 17.35
CA VAL A 71 -2.59 10.94 18.47
C VAL A 71 -2.74 12.47 18.42
N ASP A 72 -3.05 13.06 17.25
CA ASP A 72 -3.20 14.52 17.10
C ASP A 72 -4.53 15.10 17.62
N ARG A 73 -5.40 14.30 18.26
CA ARG A 73 -6.69 14.80 18.79
C ARG A 73 -6.74 15.01 20.31
N ASP A 74 -5.68 14.66 21.04
CA ASP A 74 -5.61 14.84 22.48
C ASP A 74 -4.44 15.78 22.84
N GLY A 75 -4.46 16.98 22.26
CA GLY A 75 -3.62 18.11 22.66
C GLY A 75 -4.50 19.19 23.27
N SER A 76 -5.03 18.92 24.46
CA SER A 76 -5.64 19.93 25.34
C SER A 76 -4.58 20.77 26.05
#